data_AF-A0A6V8HDH1-F1
#
_entry.id   AF-A0A6V8HDH1-F1
#
_cell.length_a   1.000
_cell.length_b   1.000
_cell.length_c   1.000
_cell.angle_alpha   90.00
_cell.angle_beta   90.00
_cell.angle_gamma   90.00
#
_symmetry.space_group_name_H-M   'P 1'
#
loop_
_entity.id
_entity.type
_entity.pdbx_description
1 polymer ?
#
loop_
_entity_poly.entity_id
_entity_poly.type
_entity_poly.pdbx_seq_one_letter_code
_entity_poly.pdbx_strand_id
1 'polypeptide(L)'
;MAANLHAIASSPIEEIHLPPDLEERTNKQFDEMVRKGRIFYDHQTKPGEVCVDNGFLLEFRIVSILKGKPILAPDDPGRSNSPTPESTRASTPVVTSSASSLSAPTIPTPTLSPSPKPAVKGPFVNPKPDEVVYEDVGSKHRLMLNKFCLYRPMLVLPTKEFALQSDDLDASDITAAWAILHAYHTFEPLVIYNRGVNGGSSQGHKHLQLFPVPPLAPFHGKAENLWPAKARSSTEVSDRIPNVPFKHYVLRIPPQADAKTVVDMHFLLLELTRKAHVDAGYDADGDYNVTMTRDWIAVIPRTTAGPPDGPFGTSTVGMLGMPAIRDERDREKWRRLGDAKFLAELGIPQSI
;
A
#
# COMPACT_ATOMS: atom_id res chain seq x y z
N MET A 1 -26.00 -0.77 -13.65
CA MET A 1 -24.63 -0.34 -13.29
C MET A 1 -24.32 1.10 -13.67
N ALA A 2 -24.81 1.66 -14.79
CA ALA A 2 -24.63 3.08 -15.14
C ALA A 2 -25.21 4.10 -14.14
N ALA A 3 -26.20 3.71 -13.32
CA ALA A 3 -26.83 4.61 -12.34
C ALA A 3 -25.92 4.94 -11.12
N ASN A 4 -24.92 4.12 -10.80
CA ASN A 4 -24.02 4.37 -9.66
C ASN A 4 -22.88 5.35 -9.99
N LEU A 5 -22.46 5.45 -11.26
CA LEU A 5 -21.44 6.40 -11.71
C LEU A 5 -21.90 7.86 -11.52
N HIS A 6 -23.18 8.13 -11.78
CA HIS A 6 -23.73 9.48 -11.68
C HIS A 6 -23.89 9.97 -10.23
N ALA A 7 -24.09 9.05 -9.28
CA ALA A 7 -24.23 9.37 -7.85
C ALA A 7 -22.87 9.60 -7.17
N ILE A 8 -21.81 8.90 -7.59
CA ILE A 8 -20.45 9.09 -7.07
C ILE A 8 -19.82 10.40 -7.58
N ALA A 9 -20.11 10.78 -8.83
CA ALA A 9 -19.60 12.01 -9.44
C ALA A 9 -20.17 13.32 -8.84
N SER A 10 -21.22 13.25 -8.01
CA SER A 10 -21.96 14.41 -7.48
C SER A 10 -21.80 14.65 -5.98
N SER A 11 -21.03 13.83 -5.27
CA SER A 11 -20.73 14.08 -3.86
C SER A 11 -19.68 15.20 -3.73
N PRO A 12 -19.90 16.20 -2.85
CA PRO A 12 -18.90 17.23 -2.62
C PRO A 12 -17.63 16.58 -2.06
N ILE A 13 -16.48 16.97 -2.62
CA ILE A 13 -15.18 16.54 -2.10
C ILE A 13 -14.81 17.42 -0.91
N GLU A 14 -14.31 16.78 0.13
CA GLU A 14 -13.80 17.46 1.31
C GLU A 14 -12.62 18.36 0.94
N GLU A 15 -12.68 19.62 1.36
CA GLU A 15 -11.56 20.54 1.19
C GLU A 15 -10.56 20.34 2.35
N ILE A 16 -9.37 19.83 2.02
CA ILE A 16 -8.34 19.50 3.03
C ILE A 16 -7.28 20.60 3.05
N HIS A 17 -7.20 21.31 4.18
CA HIS A 17 -6.17 22.31 4.44
C HIS A 17 -5.11 21.72 5.37
N LEU A 18 -3.90 21.55 4.83
CA LEU A 18 -2.75 21.09 5.60
C LEU A 18 -1.89 22.26 6.04
N PRO A 19 -1.28 22.18 7.24
CA PRO A 19 -0.45 23.24 7.76
C PRO A 19 0.83 23.40 6.91
N PRO A 20 1.30 24.64 6.68
CA PRO A 20 2.39 24.92 5.74
C PRO A 20 3.75 24.36 6.21
N ASP A 21 3.90 24.09 7.51
CA ASP A 21 5.11 23.52 8.12
C ASP A 21 5.04 21.98 8.26
N LEU A 22 4.04 21.32 7.66
CA LEU A 22 3.82 19.87 7.80
C LEU A 22 5.08 19.08 7.42
N GLU A 23 5.67 19.36 6.26
CA GLU A 23 6.87 18.67 5.79
C GLU A 23 8.08 18.90 6.73
N GLU A 24 8.29 20.12 7.21
CA GLU A 24 9.38 20.43 8.14
C GLU A 24 9.21 19.65 9.45
N ARG A 25 8.00 19.66 10.04
CA ARG A 25 7.68 18.90 11.26
C ARG A 25 7.87 17.40 11.06
N THR A 26 7.42 16.88 9.93
CA THR A 26 7.57 15.47 9.56
C THR A 26 9.03 15.06 9.52
N ASN A 27 9.87 15.84 8.85
CA ASN A 27 11.30 15.58 8.73
C ASN A 27 12.00 15.62 10.09
N LYS A 28 11.68 16.61 10.94
CA LYS A 28 12.23 16.70 12.31
C LYS A 28 11.82 15.49 13.16
N GLN A 29 10.55 15.12 13.13
CA GLN A 29 10.04 13.99 13.90
C GLN A 29 10.63 12.66 13.40
N PHE A 30 10.75 12.48 12.09
CA PHE A 30 11.40 11.32 11.49
C PHE A 30 12.83 11.15 12.01
N ASP A 31 13.65 12.20 11.94
CA ASP A 31 15.05 12.15 12.41
C ASP A 31 15.15 11.85 13.90
N GLU A 32 14.27 12.44 14.69
CA GLU A 32 14.22 12.18 16.12
C GLU A 32 13.86 10.71 16.41
N MET A 33 12.88 10.15 15.70
CA MET A 33 12.48 8.76 15.86
C MET A 33 13.53 7.77 15.35
N VAL A 34 14.29 8.11 14.30
CA VAL A 34 15.47 7.34 13.87
C VAL A 34 16.54 7.37 14.95
N ARG A 35 16.88 8.56 15.49
CA ARG A 35 17.87 8.71 16.58
C ARG A 35 17.48 7.93 17.85
N LYS A 36 16.19 7.83 18.14
CA LYS A 36 15.64 7.04 19.26
C LYS A 36 15.57 5.53 18.98
N GLY A 37 15.94 5.07 17.78
CA GLY A 37 15.85 3.65 17.39
C GLY A 37 14.40 3.15 17.24
N ARG A 38 13.45 4.06 17.04
CA ARG A 38 12.02 3.74 16.91
C ARG A 38 11.58 3.55 15.46
N ILE A 39 12.28 4.18 14.53
CA ILE A 39 12.18 3.93 13.09
C ILE A 39 13.45 3.22 12.64
N PHE A 40 13.28 2.10 11.95
CA PHE A 40 14.35 1.39 11.29
C PHE A 40 14.53 2.00 9.90
N TYR A 41 15.60 2.78 9.73
CA TYR A 41 15.89 3.48 8.50
C TYR A 41 17.11 2.88 7.82
N ASP A 42 16.93 2.42 6.58
CA ASP A 42 18.02 2.10 5.68
C ASP A 42 18.51 3.40 5.04
N HIS A 43 19.72 3.83 5.40
CA HIS A 43 20.28 5.10 4.92
C HIS A 43 20.49 5.15 3.40
N GLN A 44 20.35 4.02 2.68
CA GLN A 44 20.41 3.92 1.23
C GLN A 44 21.60 4.66 0.61
N THR A 45 22.79 4.50 1.20
CA THR A 45 23.99 5.23 0.77
C THR A 45 24.60 4.71 -0.53
N LYS A 46 24.06 3.63 -1.11
CA LYS A 46 24.56 3.00 -2.33
C LYS A 46 23.40 2.72 -3.31
N PRO A 47 23.65 2.83 -4.63
CA PRO A 47 22.70 2.37 -5.64
C PRO A 47 22.41 0.87 -5.50
N GLY A 48 21.19 0.46 -5.89
CA GLY A 48 20.84 -0.95 -6.02
C GLY A 48 21.48 -1.61 -7.26
N GLU A 49 21.21 -2.90 -7.43
CA GLU A 49 21.53 -3.63 -8.66
C GLU A 49 20.54 -3.19 -9.75
N VAL A 50 21.03 -2.51 -10.78
CA VAL A 50 20.23 -2.12 -11.94
C VAL A 50 20.32 -3.20 -13.01
N CYS A 51 19.17 -3.64 -13.50
CA CYS A 51 19.10 -4.54 -14.65
C CYS A 51 17.95 -4.15 -15.59
N VAL A 52 18.06 -4.61 -16.84
CA VAL A 52 17.02 -4.42 -17.86
C VAL A 52 16.65 -5.81 -18.37
N ASP A 53 15.38 -6.18 -18.18
CA ASP A 53 14.85 -7.46 -18.65
C ASP A 53 13.70 -7.20 -19.63
N ASN A 54 13.84 -7.67 -20.87
CA ASN A 54 12.93 -7.35 -21.99
C ASN A 54 12.63 -5.85 -22.14
N GLY A 55 13.63 -5.00 -21.90
CA GLY A 55 13.49 -3.55 -21.97
C GLY A 55 12.78 -2.90 -20.78
N PHE A 56 12.34 -3.68 -19.79
CA PHE A 56 11.82 -3.16 -18.52
C PHE A 56 12.98 -2.90 -17.56
N LEU A 57 13.05 -1.69 -17.01
CA LEU A 57 14.08 -1.28 -16.08
C LEU A 57 13.72 -1.72 -14.66
N LEU A 58 14.62 -2.41 -13.98
CA LEU A 58 14.51 -2.74 -12.57
C LEU A 58 15.73 -2.24 -11.78
N GLU A 59 15.50 -1.77 -10.57
CA GLU A 59 16.51 -1.56 -9.54
C GLU A 59 16.20 -2.43 -8.32
N PHE A 60 17.00 -3.48 -8.11
CA PHE A 60 16.92 -4.34 -6.94
C PHE A 60 17.68 -3.73 -5.77
N ARG A 61 17.02 -3.64 -4.61
CA ARG A 61 17.64 -3.23 -3.35
C ARG A 61 17.49 -4.33 -2.32
N ILE A 62 18.60 -4.83 -1.79
CA ILE A 62 18.60 -5.72 -0.63
C ILE A 62 18.44 -4.86 0.64
N VAL A 63 17.29 -4.99 1.29
CA VAL A 63 16.91 -4.19 2.45
C VAL A 63 16.70 -5.13 3.63
N SER A 64 17.78 -5.37 4.38
CA SER A 64 17.81 -6.37 5.46
C SER A 64 16.80 -6.09 6.58
N ILE A 65 16.46 -4.82 6.83
CA ILE A 65 15.45 -4.43 7.83
C ILE A 65 14.06 -5.01 7.52
N LEU A 66 13.78 -5.39 6.27
CA LEU A 66 12.51 -6.02 5.89
C LEU A 66 12.35 -7.44 6.43
N LYS A 67 13.43 -8.11 6.84
CA LYS A 67 13.34 -9.43 7.50
C LYS A 67 12.63 -9.35 8.86
N GLY A 68 12.72 -8.22 9.53
CA GLY A 68 12.04 -7.96 10.80
C GLY A 68 10.67 -7.31 10.66
N LYS A 69 10.23 -6.99 9.43
CA LYS A 69 8.94 -6.34 9.20
C LYS A 69 7.80 -7.33 9.42
N PRO A 70 6.86 -7.07 10.34
CA PRO A 70 5.70 -7.93 10.54
C PRO A 70 4.78 -7.83 9.32
N ILE A 71 4.42 -8.98 8.77
CA ILE A 71 3.49 -9.14 7.65
C ILE A 71 2.42 -10.11 8.09
N LEU A 72 1.16 -9.69 8.07
CA LEU A 72 0.04 -10.55 8.40
C LEU A 72 -0.08 -11.64 7.32
N ALA A 73 -0.31 -12.89 7.75
CA ALA A 73 -0.59 -13.99 6.84
C ALA A 73 -1.92 -13.75 6.10
N PRO A 74 -2.18 -14.42 4.96
CA PRO A 74 -3.41 -14.23 4.20
C PRO A 74 -4.70 -14.53 4.99
N ASP A 75 -4.65 -15.52 5.87
CA ASP A 75 -5.74 -15.99 6.73
C ASP A 75 -5.76 -15.34 8.12
N ASP A 76 -4.92 -14.33 8.35
CA ASP A 76 -4.82 -13.65 9.65
C ASP A 76 -6.13 -12.90 9.98
N PRO A 77 -6.71 -13.07 11.18
CA PRO A 77 -7.95 -12.38 11.58
C PRO A 77 -7.87 -10.85 11.48
N GLY A 78 -6.67 -10.26 11.61
CA GLY A 78 -6.44 -8.82 11.44
C GLY A 78 -6.63 -8.32 10.01
N ARG A 79 -6.89 -9.21 9.04
CA ARG A 79 -7.32 -8.89 7.66
C ARG A 79 -8.83 -9.02 7.45
N SER A 80 -9.60 -9.15 8.53
CA SER A 80 -11.05 -9.27 8.49
C SER A 80 -11.70 -8.28 9.46
N ASN A 81 -12.98 -7.99 9.27
CA ASN A 81 -13.79 -7.19 10.21
C ASN A 81 -14.10 -7.96 11.51
N SER A 82 -13.60 -9.19 11.66
CA SER A 82 -13.77 -9.97 12.87
C SER A 82 -12.83 -9.46 13.96
N PRO A 83 -13.31 -9.25 15.19
CA PRO A 83 -12.43 -8.80 16.26
C PRO A 83 -11.30 -9.81 16.47
N THR A 84 -10.05 -9.34 16.50
CA THR A 84 -8.89 -10.19 16.70
C THR A 84 -8.96 -10.80 18.11
N PRO A 85 -8.98 -12.15 18.27
CA PRO A 85 -8.85 -12.76 19.57
C PRO A 85 -7.51 -12.36 20.18
N GLU A 86 -7.47 -12.22 21.50
CA GLU A 86 -6.30 -11.78 22.24
C GLU A 86 -5.14 -12.78 22.11
N SER A 87 -4.28 -12.61 21.09
CA SER A 87 -3.05 -13.39 20.97
C SER A 87 -1.89 -12.61 21.60
N THR A 88 -1.63 -12.91 22.86
CA THR A 88 -0.30 -12.76 23.44
C THR A 88 0.62 -13.77 22.77
N ARG A 89 1.60 -13.29 21.99
CA ARG A 89 2.78 -14.11 21.66
C ARG A 89 4.07 -13.31 21.77
N ALA A 90 4.50 -13.16 23.02
CA ALA A 90 5.90 -13.40 23.37
C ALA A 90 6.05 -14.91 23.71
N SER A 91 7.25 -15.43 23.49
CA SER A 91 7.60 -16.84 23.26
C SER A 91 7.41 -17.86 24.41
N THR A 92 7.43 -19.15 24.02
CA THR A 92 7.93 -20.38 24.74
C THR A 92 6.98 -21.19 25.68
N PRO A 93 7.22 -22.52 25.94
CA PRO A 93 6.29 -23.59 25.52
C PRO A 93 5.82 -24.61 26.60
N VAL A 94 4.75 -25.36 26.25
CA VAL A 94 4.36 -26.76 26.62
C VAL A 94 4.21 -27.12 28.12
N VAL A 95 3.06 -27.70 28.52
CA VAL A 95 2.86 -29.08 29.03
C VAL A 95 1.36 -29.30 29.37
N THR A 96 0.95 -30.53 29.10
CA THR A 96 -0.32 -31.27 29.19
C THR A 96 -1.14 -31.18 30.49
N SER A 97 -2.47 -31.37 30.44
CA SER A 97 -3.16 -32.64 30.77
C SER A 97 -4.66 -32.50 31.16
N SER A 98 -5.52 -33.22 30.42
CA SER A 98 -6.66 -34.08 30.82
C SER A 98 -7.79 -33.66 31.82
N ALA A 99 -9.02 -33.91 31.31
CA ALA A 99 -10.14 -34.69 31.89
C ALA A 99 -11.29 -34.02 32.71
N SER A 100 -12.48 -34.11 32.09
CA SER A 100 -13.75 -34.72 32.57
C SER A 100 -14.63 -34.09 33.66
N SER A 101 -15.86 -33.73 33.19
CA SER A 101 -17.21 -34.02 33.74
C SER A 101 -17.62 -33.57 35.15
N LEU A 102 -18.74 -32.85 35.26
CA LEU A 102 -20.00 -33.28 35.92
C LEU A 102 -21.03 -32.12 35.98
N SER A 103 -22.30 -32.49 36.12
CA SER A 103 -23.51 -31.73 35.79
C SER A 103 -24.21 -31.04 36.98
N ALA A 104 -25.03 -30.02 36.63
CA ALA A 104 -26.20 -29.43 37.33
C ALA A 104 -25.95 -28.36 38.41
N PRO A 105 -26.93 -27.48 38.76
CA PRO A 105 -28.21 -27.11 38.13
C PRO A 105 -28.38 -25.59 37.87
N THR A 106 -29.45 -25.26 37.16
CA THR A 106 -29.87 -23.93 36.67
C THR A 106 -30.12 -22.89 37.77
N ILE A 107 -29.40 -21.76 37.70
CA ILE A 107 -29.64 -20.53 38.46
C ILE A 107 -30.12 -19.45 37.47
N PRO A 108 -31.14 -18.63 37.80
CA PRO A 108 -31.71 -17.65 36.88
C PRO A 108 -30.68 -16.61 36.43
N THR A 109 -30.67 -16.39 35.13
CA THR A 109 -29.76 -15.55 34.34
C THR A 109 -29.70 -14.11 34.89
N PRO A 110 -28.55 -13.61 35.34
CA PRO A 110 -28.35 -12.17 35.44
C PRO A 110 -28.27 -11.62 34.02
N THR A 111 -29.05 -10.58 33.76
CA THR A 111 -29.04 -9.80 32.52
C THR A 111 -27.60 -9.42 32.18
N LEU A 112 -27.02 -10.15 31.21
CA LEU A 112 -25.71 -9.83 30.64
C LEU A 112 -25.83 -8.44 30.04
N SER A 113 -25.20 -7.47 30.71
CA SER A 113 -24.79 -6.23 30.08
C SER A 113 -24.07 -6.62 28.78
N PRO A 114 -24.31 -5.94 27.64
CA PRO A 114 -23.60 -6.27 26.42
C PRO A 114 -22.10 -6.16 26.73
N SER A 115 -21.42 -7.30 26.74
CA SER A 115 -19.97 -7.37 26.88
C SER A 115 -19.37 -6.43 25.84
N PRO A 116 -18.42 -5.56 26.23
CA PRO A 116 -17.86 -4.58 25.30
C PRO A 116 -17.39 -5.32 24.04
N LYS A 117 -17.85 -4.86 22.87
CA LYS A 117 -17.38 -5.39 21.59
C LYS A 117 -15.86 -5.42 21.65
N PRO A 118 -15.20 -6.54 21.33
CA PRO A 118 -13.75 -6.61 21.43
C PRO A 118 -13.18 -5.51 20.53
N ALA A 119 -12.33 -4.66 21.10
CA ALA A 119 -11.75 -3.54 20.37
C ALA A 119 -10.95 -4.08 19.19
N VAL A 120 -11.21 -3.58 17.99
CA VAL A 120 -10.41 -3.90 16.80
C VAL A 120 -8.97 -3.45 17.09
N LYS A 121 -8.04 -4.40 17.24
CA LYS A 121 -6.63 -4.12 17.50
C LYS A 121 -5.89 -4.04 16.17
N GLY A 122 -5.12 -2.99 15.96
CA GLY A 122 -4.29 -2.79 14.77
C GLY A 122 -3.29 -1.66 15.01
N PRO A 123 -2.17 -1.61 14.27
CA PRO A 123 -1.12 -0.62 14.50
C PRO A 123 -1.57 0.84 14.30
N PHE A 124 -2.67 1.07 13.58
CA PHE A 124 -3.16 2.39 13.24
C PHE A 124 -4.40 2.84 14.04
N VAL A 125 -5.07 1.93 14.77
CA VAL A 125 -6.27 2.27 15.55
C VAL A 125 -5.90 3.04 16.82
N ASN A 126 -4.81 2.64 17.48
CA ASN A 126 -4.29 3.28 18.69
C ASN A 126 -2.78 3.50 18.55
N PRO A 127 -2.35 4.38 17.63
CA PRO A 127 -0.94 4.60 17.39
C PRO A 127 -0.29 5.31 18.58
N LYS A 128 1.02 5.10 18.74
CA LYS A 128 1.76 5.85 19.76
C LYS A 128 1.82 7.33 19.34
N PRO A 129 1.66 8.30 20.26
CA PRO A 129 1.61 9.72 19.90
C PRO A 129 2.78 10.20 19.03
N ASP A 130 3.98 9.68 19.26
CA ASP A 130 5.18 10.06 18.50
C ASP A 130 5.37 9.30 17.18
N GLU A 131 4.45 8.41 16.82
CA GLU A 131 4.32 7.86 15.47
C GLU A 131 3.35 8.71 14.62
N VAL A 132 2.52 9.55 15.24
CA VAL A 132 1.57 10.44 14.57
C VAL A 132 2.26 11.74 14.18
N VAL A 133 2.18 12.08 12.90
CA VAL A 133 2.71 13.34 12.35
C VAL A 133 1.63 14.41 12.33
N TYR A 134 0.43 14.03 11.89
CA TYR A 134 -0.73 14.91 11.82
C TYR A 134 -2.02 14.10 11.97
N GLU A 135 -2.90 14.51 12.87
CA GLU A 135 -4.06 13.71 13.25
C GLU A 135 -5.17 13.74 12.19
N ASP A 136 -5.37 14.86 11.50
CA ASP A 136 -6.55 15.08 10.65
C ASP A 136 -6.16 15.46 9.22
N VAL A 137 -5.86 14.45 8.40
CA VAL A 137 -5.77 14.62 6.94
C VAL A 137 -7.17 14.40 6.37
N GLY A 138 -7.95 15.48 6.39
CA GLY A 138 -9.39 15.39 6.19
C GLY A 138 -10.09 14.61 7.31
N SER A 139 -11.32 14.22 7.06
CA SER A 139 -12.21 13.64 8.06
C SER A 139 -11.84 12.21 8.45
N LYS A 140 -11.26 11.43 7.51
CA LYS A 140 -11.04 9.98 7.69
C LYS A 140 -9.60 9.56 7.93
N HIS A 141 -8.61 10.37 7.61
CA HIS A 141 -7.21 9.93 7.64
C HIS A 141 -6.37 10.65 8.66
N ARG A 142 -5.28 9.98 9.04
CA ARG A 142 -4.20 10.50 9.87
C ARG A 142 -2.88 10.21 9.17
N LEU A 143 -1.92 11.12 9.29
CA LEU A 143 -0.56 10.92 8.80
C LEU A 143 0.36 10.39 9.89
N MET A 144 1.11 9.34 9.60
CA MET A 144 2.03 8.70 10.53
C MET A 144 3.37 8.39 9.87
N LEU A 145 4.41 8.25 10.70
CA LEU A 145 5.70 7.75 10.27
C LEU A 145 5.63 6.23 10.01
N ASN A 146 6.24 5.78 8.93
CA ASN A 146 6.46 4.35 8.72
C ASN A 146 7.60 3.88 9.65
N LYS A 147 7.48 2.65 10.17
CA LYS A 147 8.50 2.07 11.07
C LYS A 147 9.67 1.43 10.33
N PHE A 148 9.47 1.00 9.09
CA PHE A 148 10.47 0.32 8.27
C PHE A 148 10.69 1.14 7.00
N CYS A 149 11.68 2.03 7.06
CA CYS A 149 11.90 3.08 6.08
C CYS A 149 13.10 2.78 5.22
N LEU A 150 12.86 2.79 3.91
CA LEU A 150 13.88 2.79 2.87
C LEU A 150 14.28 4.22 2.51
N TYR A 151 13.33 5.14 2.57
CA TYR A 151 13.51 6.53 2.17
C TYR A 151 13.24 7.45 3.36
N ARG A 152 13.82 8.65 3.33
CA ARG A 152 13.58 9.67 4.34
C ARG A 152 12.66 10.76 3.76
N PRO A 153 11.46 10.99 4.33
CA PRO A 153 10.71 10.08 5.19
C PRO A 153 9.92 9.04 4.36
N MET A 154 9.58 7.90 4.95
CA MET A 154 8.43 7.10 4.49
C MET A 154 7.30 7.25 5.50
N LEU A 155 6.10 7.48 5.00
CA LEU A 155 4.90 7.73 5.79
C LEU A 155 3.83 6.71 5.46
N VAL A 156 2.88 6.58 6.37
CA VAL A 156 1.64 5.85 6.16
C VAL A 156 0.45 6.79 6.43
N LEU A 157 -0.58 6.67 5.60
CA LEU A 157 -1.82 7.44 5.67
C LEU A 157 -2.99 6.45 5.91
N PRO A 158 -3.10 5.88 7.12
CA PRO A 158 -4.21 5.00 7.47
C PRO A 158 -5.53 5.75 7.61
N THR A 159 -6.63 5.01 7.48
CA THR A 159 -7.93 5.47 7.99
C THR A 159 -7.89 5.48 9.52
N LYS A 160 -8.52 6.48 10.15
CA LYS A 160 -8.63 6.57 11.63
C LYS A 160 -9.47 5.43 12.18
N GLU A 161 -10.58 5.15 11.51
CA GLU A 161 -11.39 3.96 11.77
C GLU A 161 -10.87 2.77 10.99
N PHE A 162 -11.04 1.56 11.53
CA PHE A 162 -10.64 0.36 10.83
C PHE A 162 -11.50 0.16 9.57
N ALA A 163 -10.84 0.11 8.42
CA ALA A 163 -11.38 -0.36 7.15
C ALA A 163 -10.44 -1.45 6.61
N LEU A 164 -10.94 -2.34 5.77
CA LEU A 164 -10.11 -3.42 5.25
C LEU A 164 -9.12 -2.88 4.23
N GLN A 165 -7.90 -3.40 4.24
CA GLN A 165 -6.92 -3.16 3.19
C GLN A 165 -7.34 -3.78 1.85
N SER A 166 -8.35 -4.66 1.85
CA SER A 166 -9.02 -5.14 0.65
C SER A 166 -10.20 -4.24 0.22
N ASP A 167 -10.50 -3.15 0.92
CA ASP A 167 -11.50 -2.20 0.45
C ASP A 167 -10.92 -1.35 -0.69
N ASP A 168 -11.79 -0.89 -1.58
CA ASP A 168 -11.40 0.06 -2.62
C ASP A 168 -11.03 1.42 -2.03
N LEU A 169 -10.13 2.15 -2.69
CA LEU A 169 -9.96 3.57 -2.40
C LEU A 169 -11.24 4.31 -2.80
N ASP A 170 -11.76 5.09 -1.86
CA ASP A 170 -12.89 5.98 -2.07
C ASP A 170 -12.41 7.42 -2.33
N ALA A 171 -13.35 8.34 -2.51
CA ALA A 171 -13.04 9.74 -2.78
C ALA A 171 -12.22 10.40 -1.64
N SER A 172 -12.46 10.02 -0.38
CA SER A 172 -11.74 10.58 0.76
C SER A 172 -10.28 10.10 0.82
N ASP A 173 -10.01 8.85 0.43
CA ASP A 173 -8.63 8.35 0.35
C ASP A 173 -7.80 9.10 -0.70
N ILE A 174 -8.34 9.26 -1.90
CA ILE A 174 -7.67 9.94 -3.01
C ILE A 174 -7.51 11.43 -2.72
N THR A 175 -8.50 12.07 -2.12
CA THR A 175 -8.43 13.48 -1.72
C THR A 175 -7.36 13.70 -0.65
N ALA A 176 -7.29 12.83 0.36
CA ALA A 176 -6.24 12.89 1.38
C ALA A 176 -4.84 12.65 0.80
N ALA A 177 -4.70 11.67 -0.10
CA ALA A 177 -3.44 11.43 -0.82
C ALA A 177 -3.01 12.64 -1.67
N TRP A 178 -3.95 13.27 -2.38
CA TRP A 178 -3.71 14.47 -3.19
C TRP A 178 -3.24 15.65 -2.33
N ALA A 179 -3.92 15.92 -1.22
CA ALA A 179 -3.52 16.97 -0.28
C ALA A 179 -2.08 16.75 0.24
N ILE A 180 -1.74 15.51 0.60
CA ILE A 180 -0.40 15.15 1.09
C ILE A 180 0.65 15.28 -0.03
N LEU A 181 0.38 14.84 -1.25
CA LEU A 181 1.30 15.07 -2.39
C LEU A 181 1.60 16.56 -2.55
N HIS A 182 0.63 17.45 -2.33
CA HIS A 182 0.82 18.89 -2.41
C HIS A 182 1.44 19.56 -1.18
N ALA A 183 1.62 18.83 -0.07
CA ALA A 183 2.22 19.38 1.16
C ALA A 183 3.73 19.13 1.31
N TYR A 184 4.35 18.31 0.43
CA TYR A 184 5.77 17.92 0.53
C TYR A 184 6.56 18.33 -0.71
N HIS A 185 7.37 19.39 -0.61
CA HIS A 185 8.05 20.03 -1.74
C HIS A 185 9.55 19.79 -1.81
N THR A 186 10.19 19.29 -0.74
CA THR A 186 11.66 19.09 -0.72
C THR A 186 12.11 17.85 -1.50
N PHE A 187 11.17 17.01 -1.92
CA PHE A 187 11.39 15.84 -2.77
C PHE A 187 10.19 15.63 -3.71
N GLU A 188 10.35 14.76 -4.72
CA GLU A 188 9.23 14.31 -5.55
C GLU A 188 8.47 13.19 -4.82
N PRO A 189 7.24 13.42 -4.34
CA PRO A 189 6.53 12.45 -3.55
C PRO A 189 5.80 11.43 -4.43
N LEU A 190 5.78 10.20 -3.96
CA LEU A 190 5.08 9.07 -4.58
C LEU A 190 4.13 8.47 -3.55
N VAL A 191 2.86 8.34 -3.92
CA VAL A 191 1.87 7.60 -3.15
C VAL A 191 1.68 6.21 -3.74
N ILE A 192 1.52 5.22 -2.88
CA ILE A 192 1.07 3.87 -3.25
C ILE A 192 -0.06 3.36 -2.37
N TYR A 193 -0.88 2.48 -2.92
CA TYR A 193 -1.82 1.63 -2.22
C TYR A 193 -1.69 0.19 -2.70
N ASN A 194 -1.64 -0.75 -1.76
CA ASN A 194 -1.55 -2.18 -2.01
C ASN A 194 -2.86 -2.83 -1.54
N ARG A 195 -3.82 -3.03 -2.44
CA ARG A 195 -5.09 -3.65 -2.07
C ARG A 195 -4.91 -5.15 -1.87
N GLY A 196 -5.36 -5.65 -0.72
CA GLY A 196 -5.39 -7.08 -0.40
C GLY A 196 -4.04 -7.80 -0.42
N VAL A 197 -4.09 -9.12 -0.30
CA VAL A 197 -2.89 -9.97 -0.14
C VAL A 197 -2.09 -10.03 -1.43
N ASN A 198 -2.77 -10.21 -2.56
CA ASN A 198 -2.13 -10.32 -3.87
C ASN A 198 -1.57 -8.98 -4.33
N GLY A 199 -2.09 -7.85 -3.84
CA GLY A 199 -1.48 -6.54 -4.02
C GLY A 199 -0.18 -6.32 -3.23
N GLY A 200 0.22 -7.26 -2.37
CA GLY A 200 1.44 -7.17 -1.55
C GLY A 200 1.25 -6.39 -0.26
N SER A 201 0.03 -6.34 0.30
CA SER A 201 -0.21 -5.65 1.57
C SER A 201 0.43 -6.36 2.76
N SER A 202 1.04 -5.58 3.68
CA SER A 202 1.61 -6.11 4.91
C SER A 202 0.66 -6.11 6.11
N GLN A 203 -0.40 -5.31 6.07
CA GLN A 203 -1.35 -5.10 7.15
C GLN A 203 -2.78 -5.20 6.60
N GLY A 204 -3.74 -5.53 7.47
CA GLY A 204 -5.14 -5.66 7.09
C GLY A 204 -5.98 -4.40 7.28
N HIS A 205 -5.47 -3.38 7.97
CA HIS A 205 -6.10 -2.06 8.10
C HIS A 205 -5.70 -1.18 6.92
N LYS A 206 -6.70 -0.65 6.21
CA LYS A 206 -6.60 0.30 5.10
C LYS A 206 -5.61 1.45 5.38
N HIS A 207 -4.59 1.53 4.54
CA HIS A 207 -3.59 2.60 4.56
C HIS A 207 -2.94 2.77 3.19
N LEU A 208 -2.65 4.03 2.85
CA LEU A 208 -1.75 4.40 1.77
C LEU A 208 -0.34 4.63 2.33
N GLN A 209 0.66 4.69 1.45
CA GLN A 209 2.03 5.02 1.83
C GLN A 209 2.54 6.16 0.96
N LEU A 210 3.27 7.09 1.55
CA LEU A 210 3.94 8.21 0.86
C LEU A 210 5.44 8.11 1.11
N PHE A 211 6.24 8.26 0.06
CA PHE A 211 7.70 8.35 0.18
C PHE A 211 8.30 9.07 -1.02
N PRO A 212 9.54 9.57 -0.93
CA PRO A 212 10.25 10.12 -2.09
C PRO A 212 10.41 9.10 -3.21
N VAL A 213 10.31 9.55 -4.46
CA VAL A 213 10.88 8.81 -5.59
C VAL A 213 12.36 8.54 -5.28
N PRO A 214 12.90 7.33 -5.52
CA PRO A 214 14.24 6.99 -5.06
C PRO A 214 15.29 7.97 -5.58
N PRO A 215 16.15 8.54 -4.70
CA PRO A 215 17.01 9.66 -5.04
C PRO A 215 18.23 9.27 -5.88
N LEU A 216 18.61 7.98 -5.88
CA LEU A 216 19.78 7.50 -6.61
C LEU A 216 19.41 7.04 -8.01
N ALA A 217 20.43 6.78 -8.83
CA ALA A 217 20.25 6.13 -10.12
C ALA A 217 19.50 4.79 -9.94
N PRO A 218 18.58 4.43 -10.86
CA PRO A 218 18.32 5.12 -12.13
C PRO A 218 17.20 6.20 -12.08
N PHE A 219 16.58 6.43 -10.92
CA PHE A 219 15.39 7.29 -10.83
C PHE A 219 15.69 8.76 -10.49
N HIS A 220 16.83 9.03 -9.86
CA HIS A 220 17.33 10.40 -9.58
C HIS A 220 16.34 11.30 -8.81
N GLY A 221 15.42 10.71 -8.05
CA GLY A 221 14.38 11.42 -7.33
C GLY A 221 13.35 12.09 -8.24
N LYS A 222 13.16 11.60 -9.47
CA LYS A 222 12.26 12.19 -10.46
C LYS A 222 11.19 11.21 -10.91
N ALA A 223 9.93 11.57 -10.69
CA ALA A 223 8.77 10.79 -11.12
C ALA A 223 8.73 10.55 -12.63
N GLU A 224 9.32 11.43 -13.44
CA GLU A 224 9.43 11.30 -14.90
C GLU A 224 10.27 10.09 -15.34
N ASN A 225 11.14 9.58 -14.47
CA ASN A 225 11.96 8.39 -14.73
C ASN A 225 11.22 7.07 -14.42
N LEU A 226 10.02 7.13 -13.85
CA LEU A 226 9.18 5.96 -13.64
C LEU A 226 8.37 5.66 -14.90
N TRP A 227 8.15 4.38 -15.21
CA TRP A 227 7.44 3.98 -16.43
C TRP A 227 6.03 4.58 -16.58
N PRO A 228 5.22 4.86 -15.52
CA PRO A 228 3.91 5.49 -15.70
C PRO A 228 3.98 6.89 -16.33
N ALA A 229 5.10 7.61 -16.15
CA ALA A 229 5.27 8.94 -16.73
C ALA A 229 5.31 8.94 -18.27
N LYS A 230 5.47 7.77 -18.90
CA LYS A 230 5.35 7.58 -20.36
C LYS A 230 3.92 7.73 -20.89
N ALA A 231 2.90 7.72 -20.02
CA ALA A 231 1.54 8.10 -20.40
C ALA A 231 1.51 9.54 -20.93
N ARG A 232 0.60 9.82 -21.87
CA ARG A 232 0.59 11.11 -22.61
C ARG A 232 -0.70 11.91 -22.51
N SER A 233 -1.76 11.32 -21.99
CA SER A 233 -3.09 11.92 -22.02
C SER A 233 -3.76 11.89 -20.65
N SER A 234 -4.57 12.90 -20.38
CA SER A 234 -5.45 12.99 -19.22
C SER A 234 -6.85 12.41 -19.49
N THR A 235 -7.13 12.00 -20.72
CA THR A 235 -8.44 11.45 -21.13
C THR A 235 -8.33 10.08 -21.79
N GLU A 236 -7.24 9.83 -22.51
CA GLU A 236 -6.95 8.53 -23.12
C GLU A 236 -6.08 7.69 -22.20
N VAL A 237 -6.65 6.59 -21.69
CA VAL A 237 -5.96 5.69 -20.78
C VAL A 237 -4.82 4.99 -21.51
N SER A 238 -3.61 5.12 -20.99
CA SER A 238 -2.44 4.38 -21.45
C SER A 238 -2.44 2.99 -20.80
N ASP A 239 -2.68 1.95 -21.60
CA ASP A 239 -2.73 0.55 -21.14
C ASP A 239 -1.68 -0.36 -21.81
N ARG A 240 -0.82 0.24 -22.64
CA ARG A 240 0.27 -0.41 -23.41
C ARG A 240 1.53 0.43 -23.42
N ILE A 241 2.00 0.84 -22.24
CA ILE A 241 3.30 1.51 -22.11
C ILE A 241 4.41 0.51 -22.51
N PRO A 242 5.35 0.89 -23.41
CA PRO A 242 6.36 -0.02 -23.91
C PRO A 242 7.18 -0.68 -22.81
N ASN A 243 7.44 -1.97 -23.00
CA ASN A 243 8.23 -2.86 -22.14
C ASN A 243 7.62 -3.15 -20.76
N VAL A 244 6.42 -2.67 -20.44
CA VAL A 244 5.76 -3.02 -19.17
C VAL A 244 5.13 -4.43 -19.31
N PRO A 245 5.56 -5.42 -18.51
CA PRO A 245 5.26 -6.84 -18.78
C PRO A 245 3.88 -7.30 -18.26
N PHE A 246 3.10 -6.39 -17.68
CA PHE A 246 1.78 -6.66 -17.10
C PHE A 246 0.76 -5.59 -17.54
N LYS A 247 -0.52 -5.95 -17.44
CA LYS A 247 -1.62 -5.04 -17.68
C LYS A 247 -1.58 -3.90 -16.68
N HIS A 248 -1.85 -2.69 -17.15
CA HIS A 248 -1.85 -1.47 -16.36
C HIS A 248 -2.79 -0.46 -16.99
N TYR A 249 -3.16 0.57 -16.23
CA TYR A 249 -3.96 1.68 -16.70
C TYR A 249 -3.41 2.96 -16.11
N VAL A 250 -3.02 3.91 -16.96
CA VAL A 250 -2.37 5.16 -16.53
C VAL A 250 -2.99 6.37 -17.23
N LEU A 251 -3.20 7.42 -16.46
CA LEU A 251 -3.56 8.76 -16.96
C LEU A 251 -2.56 9.79 -16.46
N ARG A 252 -2.32 10.82 -17.27
CA ARG A 252 -1.65 12.04 -16.84
C ARG A 252 -2.63 12.91 -16.05
N ILE A 253 -2.17 13.43 -14.93
CA ILE A 253 -2.90 14.41 -14.14
C ILE A 253 -2.57 15.79 -14.71
N PRO A 254 -3.56 16.59 -15.13
CA PRO A 254 -3.34 17.95 -15.58
C PRO A 254 -2.71 18.82 -14.49
N PRO A 255 -1.82 19.78 -14.82
CA PRO A 255 -1.15 20.63 -13.83
C PRO A 255 -2.08 21.45 -12.91
N GLN A 256 -3.34 21.64 -13.31
CA GLN A 256 -4.36 22.39 -12.57
C GLN A 256 -5.52 21.50 -12.11
N ALA A 257 -5.29 20.19 -12.02
CA ALA A 257 -6.29 19.26 -11.53
C ALA A 257 -6.63 19.54 -10.06
N ASP A 258 -7.92 19.54 -9.76
CA ASP A 258 -8.41 19.47 -8.39
C ASP A 258 -8.50 18.01 -7.93
N ALA A 259 -8.76 17.82 -6.63
CA ALA A 259 -8.94 16.47 -6.08
C ALA A 259 -10.07 15.70 -6.79
N LYS A 260 -11.10 16.39 -7.28
CA LYS A 260 -12.23 15.77 -8.00
C LYS A 260 -11.80 15.13 -9.29
N THR A 261 -10.99 15.82 -10.07
CA THR A 261 -10.42 15.31 -11.30
C THR A 261 -9.65 14.01 -11.03
N VAL A 262 -8.84 13.98 -9.97
CA VAL A 262 -8.03 12.80 -9.62
C VAL A 262 -8.90 11.64 -9.10
N VAL A 263 -9.95 11.94 -8.34
CA VAL A 263 -10.96 10.95 -7.89
C VAL A 263 -11.68 10.31 -9.10
N ASP A 264 -12.16 11.14 -10.03
CA ASP A 264 -12.85 10.67 -11.23
C ASP A 264 -11.91 9.81 -12.10
N MET A 265 -10.63 10.21 -12.24
CA MET A 265 -9.60 9.42 -12.91
C MET A 265 -9.38 8.08 -12.22
N HIS A 266 -9.24 8.05 -10.90
CA HIS A 266 -9.09 6.80 -10.15
C HIS A 266 -10.25 5.84 -10.43
N PHE A 267 -11.49 6.31 -10.33
CA PHE A 267 -12.65 5.43 -10.53
C PHE A 267 -12.72 4.88 -11.95
N LEU A 268 -12.39 5.68 -12.96
CA LEU A 268 -12.27 5.20 -14.34
C LEU A 268 -11.22 4.08 -14.47
N LEU A 269 -10.02 4.26 -13.90
CA LEU A 269 -8.96 3.25 -13.94
C LEU A 269 -9.32 1.99 -13.14
N LEU A 270 -10.06 2.13 -12.04
CA LEU A 270 -10.56 1.02 -11.25
C LEU A 270 -11.57 0.19 -12.05
N GLU A 271 -12.53 0.81 -12.74
CA GLU A 271 -13.49 0.08 -13.58
C GLU A 271 -12.79 -0.73 -14.68
N LEU A 272 -11.79 -0.15 -15.33
CA LEU A 272 -10.97 -0.85 -16.32
C LEU A 272 -10.19 -2.03 -15.69
N THR A 273 -9.67 -1.85 -14.49
CA THR A 273 -8.98 -2.89 -13.72
C THR A 273 -9.91 -4.06 -13.39
N ARG A 274 -11.14 -3.77 -12.94
CA ARG A 274 -12.17 -4.80 -12.67
C ARG A 274 -12.52 -5.57 -13.95
N LYS A 275 -12.69 -4.86 -15.07
CA LYS A 275 -12.91 -5.49 -16.38
C LYS A 275 -11.74 -6.39 -16.78
N ALA A 276 -10.49 -5.94 -16.57
CA ALA A 276 -9.30 -6.72 -16.88
C ALA A 276 -9.27 -8.06 -16.13
N HIS A 277 -9.61 -8.04 -14.85
CA HIS A 277 -9.71 -9.25 -14.04
C HIS A 277 -10.72 -10.23 -14.62
N VAL A 278 -11.95 -9.76 -14.91
CA VAL A 278 -13.00 -10.60 -15.49
C VAL A 278 -12.59 -11.17 -16.84
N ASP A 279 -12.04 -10.33 -17.73
CA ASP A 279 -11.59 -10.75 -19.07
C ASP A 279 -10.46 -11.80 -18.99
N ALA A 280 -9.65 -11.77 -17.91
CA ALA A 280 -8.60 -12.74 -17.61
C ALA A 280 -9.07 -13.96 -16.80
N GLY A 281 -10.37 -14.06 -16.48
CA GLY A 281 -10.96 -15.20 -15.75
C GLY A 281 -10.86 -15.12 -14.23
N TYR A 282 -10.57 -13.95 -13.66
CA TYR A 282 -10.54 -13.68 -12.23
C TYR A 282 -11.80 -12.98 -11.74
N ASP A 283 -11.95 -12.88 -10.42
CA ASP A 283 -13.04 -12.13 -9.79
C ASP A 283 -12.94 -10.63 -10.10
N ALA A 284 -14.08 -9.98 -10.38
CA ALA A 284 -14.14 -8.54 -10.63
C ALA A 284 -13.69 -7.70 -9.42
N ASP A 285 -13.66 -8.28 -8.22
CA ASP A 285 -13.14 -7.71 -6.99
C ASP A 285 -11.69 -8.15 -6.68
N GLY A 286 -10.94 -8.56 -7.71
CA GLY A 286 -9.53 -8.90 -7.60
C GLY A 286 -8.67 -7.75 -7.06
N ASP A 287 -7.55 -8.11 -6.44
CA ASP A 287 -6.61 -7.15 -5.88
C ASP A 287 -5.95 -6.27 -6.96
N TYR A 288 -5.43 -5.13 -6.53
CA TYR A 288 -4.72 -4.21 -7.41
C TYR A 288 -3.73 -3.34 -6.62
N ASN A 289 -2.86 -2.68 -7.38
CA ASN A 289 -2.03 -1.61 -6.89
C ASN A 289 -2.50 -0.28 -7.45
N VAL A 290 -2.49 0.77 -6.62
CA VAL A 290 -2.63 2.16 -7.07
C VAL A 290 -1.31 2.86 -6.77
N THR A 291 -0.90 3.74 -7.67
CA THR A 291 0.19 4.66 -7.41
C THR A 291 -0.03 5.97 -8.15
N MET A 292 0.36 7.07 -7.51
CA MET A 292 0.20 8.39 -8.08
C MET A 292 1.28 9.35 -7.61
N THR A 293 1.55 10.32 -8.46
CA THR A 293 2.35 11.52 -8.19
C THR A 293 1.45 12.73 -8.45
N ARG A 294 2.04 13.93 -8.57
CA ARG A 294 1.30 15.10 -9.04
C ARG A 294 0.98 15.05 -10.54
N ASP A 295 1.72 14.24 -11.29
CA ASP A 295 1.72 14.28 -12.75
C ASP A 295 0.96 13.12 -13.41
N TRP A 296 0.70 12.05 -12.67
CA TRP A 296 0.06 10.84 -13.18
C TRP A 296 -0.53 9.99 -12.07
N ILE A 297 -1.53 9.18 -12.42
CA ILE A 297 -2.12 8.13 -11.60
C ILE A 297 -2.15 6.83 -12.40
N ALA A 298 -1.82 5.72 -11.74
CA ALA A 298 -1.76 4.40 -12.32
C ALA A 298 -2.47 3.36 -11.44
N VAL A 299 -3.17 2.43 -12.08
CA VAL A 299 -3.75 1.23 -11.45
C VAL A 299 -3.24 -0.02 -12.16
N ILE A 300 -2.85 -1.03 -11.38
CA ILE A 300 -2.24 -2.27 -11.86
C ILE A 300 -3.03 -3.45 -11.28
N PRO A 301 -3.75 -4.25 -12.10
CA PRO A 301 -4.40 -5.48 -11.65
C PRO A 301 -3.38 -6.46 -11.06
N ARG A 302 -3.71 -7.08 -9.93
CA ARG A 302 -2.86 -8.04 -9.21
C ARG A 302 -3.60 -9.36 -8.98
N THR A 303 -3.00 -10.48 -9.37
CA THR A 303 -3.65 -11.79 -9.41
C THR A 303 -3.10 -12.75 -8.34
N THR A 304 -1.85 -12.54 -7.91
CA THR A 304 -1.19 -13.39 -6.92
C THR A 304 -0.12 -12.62 -6.15
N ALA A 305 0.15 -13.07 -4.92
CA ALA A 305 1.32 -12.65 -4.14
C ALA A 305 2.62 -13.36 -4.58
N GLY A 306 2.54 -14.27 -5.56
CA GLY A 306 3.64 -15.10 -6.05
C GLY A 306 3.54 -16.55 -5.55
N PRO A 307 4.35 -17.46 -6.11
CA PRO A 307 4.29 -18.87 -5.73
C PRO A 307 4.90 -19.10 -4.33
N PRO A 308 4.42 -20.10 -3.56
CA PRO A 308 4.88 -20.35 -2.19
C PRO A 308 6.41 -20.50 -2.04
N ASP A 309 7.06 -21.17 -3.00
CA ASP A 309 8.52 -21.38 -3.00
C ASP A 309 9.28 -20.32 -3.83
N GLY A 310 8.55 -19.34 -4.37
CA GLY A 310 9.06 -18.25 -5.21
C GLY A 310 9.83 -17.18 -4.45
N PRO A 311 10.24 -16.12 -5.18
CA PRO A 311 10.69 -14.91 -4.56
C PRO A 311 9.61 -14.36 -3.63
N PHE A 312 10.04 -13.59 -2.63
CA PHE A 312 9.11 -12.82 -1.83
C PHE A 312 8.33 -11.88 -2.76
N GLY A 313 7.01 -11.97 -2.74
CA GLY A 313 6.14 -11.13 -3.55
C GLY A 313 6.43 -9.64 -3.36
N THR A 314 6.04 -8.82 -4.33
CA THR A 314 6.23 -7.37 -4.25
C THR A 314 4.92 -6.60 -4.12
N SER A 315 5.04 -5.42 -3.52
CA SER A 315 4.06 -4.34 -3.51
C SER A 315 4.11 -3.52 -4.82
N THR A 316 3.34 -2.44 -4.89
CA THR A 316 3.37 -1.45 -5.97
C THR A 316 4.79 -0.97 -6.30
N VAL A 317 5.69 -0.90 -5.33
CA VAL A 317 7.07 -0.41 -5.52
C VAL A 317 7.84 -1.31 -6.50
N GLY A 318 7.75 -2.64 -6.38
CA GLY A 318 8.38 -3.53 -7.35
C GLY A 318 7.65 -3.57 -8.70
N MET A 319 6.33 -3.38 -8.73
CA MET A 319 5.60 -3.20 -10.00
C MET A 319 6.03 -1.90 -10.72
N LEU A 320 6.55 -0.91 -10.00
CA LEU A 320 7.17 0.28 -10.58
C LEU A 320 8.63 0.06 -11.05
N GLY A 321 9.17 -1.16 -10.92
CA GLY A 321 10.55 -1.48 -11.25
C GLY A 321 11.54 -1.26 -10.10
N MET A 322 11.06 -1.17 -8.86
CA MET A 322 11.90 -0.90 -7.68
C MET A 322 11.81 -2.01 -6.61
N PRO A 323 12.05 -3.29 -6.93
CA PRO A 323 11.90 -4.38 -5.97
C PRO A 323 12.85 -4.23 -4.77
N ALA A 324 12.26 -4.07 -3.58
CA ALA A 324 12.97 -4.14 -2.31
C ALA A 324 12.92 -5.57 -1.76
N ILE A 325 14.03 -6.28 -1.86
CA ILE A 325 14.17 -7.69 -1.52
C ILE A 325 14.91 -7.89 -0.20
N ARG A 326 14.78 -9.07 0.40
CA ARG A 326 15.26 -9.31 1.77
C ARG A 326 16.72 -9.72 1.86
N ASP A 327 17.20 -10.49 0.89
CA ASP A 327 18.58 -10.98 0.80
C ASP A 327 18.90 -11.54 -0.59
N GLU A 328 20.15 -11.94 -0.79
CA GLU A 328 20.64 -12.49 -2.06
C GLU A 328 19.91 -13.78 -2.46
N ARG A 329 19.44 -14.59 -1.50
CA ARG A 329 18.68 -15.82 -1.84
C ARG A 329 17.37 -15.46 -2.51
N ASP A 330 16.72 -14.39 -2.06
CA ASP A 330 15.53 -13.84 -2.71
C ASP A 330 15.85 -13.33 -4.13
N ARG A 331 16.97 -12.62 -4.29
CA ARG A 331 17.47 -12.17 -5.60
C ARG A 331 17.68 -13.33 -6.57
N GLU A 332 18.30 -14.41 -6.12
CA GLU A 332 18.54 -15.61 -6.94
C GLU A 332 17.23 -16.24 -7.44
N LYS A 333 16.17 -16.23 -6.62
CA LYS A 333 14.85 -16.70 -7.04
C LYS A 333 14.27 -15.82 -8.16
N TRP A 334 14.40 -14.49 -8.03
CA TRP A 334 14.00 -13.55 -9.09
C TRP A 334 14.75 -13.86 -10.40
N ARG A 335 16.08 -13.99 -10.35
CA ARG A 335 16.91 -14.35 -11.52
C ARG A 335 16.47 -15.66 -12.17
N ARG A 336 16.14 -16.68 -11.36
CA ARG A 336 15.72 -18.00 -11.85
C ARG A 336 14.37 -17.98 -12.57
N LEU A 337 13.43 -17.15 -12.10
CA LEU A 337 12.11 -17.01 -12.74
C LEU A 337 12.14 -16.07 -13.95
N GLY A 338 13.10 -15.13 -13.98
CA GLY A 338 13.12 -13.99 -14.90
C GLY A 338 12.44 -12.79 -14.26
N ASP A 339 13.12 -11.64 -14.24
CA ASP A 339 12.73 -10.49 -13.42
C ASP A 339 11.42 -9.86 -13.92
N ALA A 340 11.32 -9.59 -15.23
CA ALA A 340 10.11 -9.06 -15.87
C ALA A 340 9.00 -10.12 -15.94
N LYS A 341 9.38 -11.39 -16.15
CA LYS A 341 8.42 -12.50 -16.19
C LYS A 341 7.73 -12.69 -14.85
N PHE A 342 8.47 -12.62 -13.74
CA PHE A 342 7.87 -12.72 -12.42
C PHE A 342 6.90 -11.56 -12.14
N LEU A 343 7.24 -10.33 -12.53
CA LEU A 343 6.30 -9.20 -12.43
C LEU A 343 5.03 -9.41 -13.28
N ALA A 344 5.16 -10.00 -14.48
CA ALA A 344 4.02 -10.36 -15.31
C ALA A 344 3.09 -11.35 -14.59
N GLU A 345 3.65 -12.37 -13.95
CA GLU A 345 2.93 -13.41 -13.21
C GLU A 345 2.23 -12.87 -11.96
N LEU A 346 2.76 -11.83 -11.31
CA LEU A 346 2.11 -11.17 -10.16
C LEU A 346 0.88 -10.33 -10.57
N GLY A 347 0.79 -9.93 -11.83
CA GLY A 347 -0.32 -9.19 -12.41
C GLY A 347 -1.10 -10.01 -13.42
N ILE A 348 -1.71 -9.33 -14.39
CA ILE A 348 -2.21 -9.96 -15.61
C ILE A 348 -1.10 -9.79 -16.66
N PRO A 349 -0.49 -10.88 -17.19
CA PRO A 349 0.58 -10.76 -18.16
C PRO A 349 0.17 -9.96 -19.40
N GLN A 350 1.08 -9.13 -19.90
CA GLN A 350 0.90 -8.39 -21.15
C GLN A 350 2.06 -8.69 -22.09
N SER A 351 1.75 -9.00 -23.35
CA SER A 351 2.78 -9.14 -24.38
C SER A 351 3.55 -7.83 -24.53
N ILE A 352 4.87 -7.94 -24.43
CA ILE A 352 5.83 -6.82 -24.52
C ILE A 352 5.95 -6.32 -25.96
#